data_AF-A0A6L9FHX6-F1
#
_entry.id   AF-A0A6L9FHX6-F1
#
_cell.length_a   1.000
_cell.length_b   1.000
_cell.length_c   1.000
_cell.angle_alpha   90.00
_cell.angle_beta   90.00
_cell.angle_gamma   90.00
#
_symmetry.space_group_name_H-M   'P 1'
#
loop_
_entity.id
_entity.type
_entity.pdbx_description
1 polymer ?
#
loop_
_entity_poly.entity_id
_entity_poly.type
_entity_poly.pdbx_seq_one_letter_code
_entity_poly.pdbx_strand_id
1 'polypeptide(L)'
;MAKLLGLSDRQVRNLAAKGFLPAAKGRNGWDPLACIHAYNTYLKRSKSGSEKPETDDNEEETFEKIERELKLEERREKLAMMRAKRVLFEKSYAPIDLIVDTLEQVCTRVGTRLDTLLPKLKNAWSDMPPEAVEVLEAVIAAVLNECADVQPNFSDYIDGDPDEGPAWLDGDEESTADQGIGMGG
;
A
#
# COMPACT_ATOMS: atom_id res chain seq x y z
N MET A 1 -20.09 37.26 -47.92
CA MET A 1 -18.96 36.35 -47.60
C MET A 1 -18.49 36.47 -46.15
N ALA A 2 -18.19 37.67 -45.64
CA ALA A 2 -17.80 37.90 -44.24
C ALA A 2 -18.72 37.23 -43.21
N LYS A 3 -20.04 37.47 -43.31
CA LYS A 3 -21.05 36.82 -42.46
C LYS A 3 -21.09 35.30 -42.58
N LEU A 4 -20.77 34.74 -43.76
CA LEU A 4 -20.79 33.30 -44.01
C LEU A 4 -19.59 32.59 -43.37
N LEU A 5 -18.42 33.22 -43.35
CA LEU A 5 -17.22 32.68 -42.70
C LEU A 5 -17.09 33.09 -41.22
N GLY A 6 -18.00 33.94 -40.71
CA GLY A 6 -17.89 34.51 -39.36
C GLY A 6 -16.70 35.46 -39.18
N LEU A 7 -16.23 36.09 -40.26
CA LEU A 7 -15.06 36.98 -40.27
C LEU A 7 -15.47 38.43 -40.53
N SER A 8 -14.60 39.38 -40.17
CA SER A 8 -14.76 40.78 -40.61
C SER A 8 -14.46 40.95 -42.10
N ASP A 9 -15.08 41.93 -42.76
CA ASP A 9 -14.82 42.22 -44.18
C ASP A 9 -13.34 42.54 -44.46
N ARG A 10 -12.65 43.16 -43.49
CA ARG A 10 -11.21 43.43 -43.57
C ARG A 10 -10.40 42.14 -43.58
N GLN A 11 -10.74 41.17 -42.74
CA GLN A 11 -10.06 39.87 -42.69
C GLN A 11 -10.30 39.06 -43.97
N VAL A 12 -11.51 39.08 -44.52
CA VAL A 12 -11.80 38.41 -45.80
C VAL A 12 -10.94 38.98 -46.94
N ARG A 13 -10.81 40.30 -47.04
CA ARG A 13 -9.92 40.94 -48.03
C ARG A 13 -8.46 40.57 -47.82
N ASN A 14 -7.99 40.56 -46.57
CA ASN A 14 -6.61 40.18 -46.24
C ASN A 14 -6.31 38.72 -46.61
N LEU A 15 -7.25 37.80 -46.35
CA LEU A 15 -7.07 36.38 -46.68
C LEU A 15 -7.09 36.14 -48.20
N ALA A 16 -7.93 36.85 -48.96
CA ALA A 16 -7.87 36.80 -50.42
C ALA A 16 -6.59 37.44 -50.98
N ALA A 17 -6.14 38.57 -50.44
CA ALA A 17 -4.88 39.20 -50.86
C ALA A 17 -3.66 38.29 -50.62
N LYS A 18 -3.70 37.49 -49.55
CA LYS A 18 -2.68 36.47 -49.23
C LYS A 18 -2.83 35.16 -50.02
N GLY A 19 -3.84 35.06 -50.90
CA GLY A 19 -4.09 33.88 -51.72
C GLY A 19 -4.72 32.68 -50.97
N PHE A 20 -5.17 32.86 -49.73
CA PHE A 20 -5.81 31.79 -48.96
C PHE A 20 -7.30 31.61 -49.30
N LEU A 21 -7.95 32.66 -49.80
CA LEU A 21 -9.31 32.57 -50.34
C LEU A 21 -9.30 32.80 -51.84
N PRO A 22 -10.19 32.14 -52.60
CA PRO A 22 -10.30 32.36 -54.03
C PRO A 22 -10.75 33.80 -54.32
N ALA A 23 -10.22 34.39 -55.40
CA ALA A 23 -10.62 35.72 -55.83
C ALA A 23 -12.09 35.75 -56.27
N ALA A 24 -12.75 36.90 -56.08
CA ALA A 24 -14.12 37.10 -56.55
C ALA A 24 -14.19 36.91 -58.08
N LYS A 25 -15.08 36.06 -58.56
CA LYS A 25 -15.32 35.83 -59.99
C LYS A 25 -16.21 36.94 -60.55
N GLY A 26 -15.65 38.14 -60.67
CA GLY A 26 -16.28 39.30 -61.33
C GLY A 26 -17.75 39.51 -60.92
N ARG A 27 -18.64 39.61 -61.91
CA ARG A 27 -20.08 39.94 -61.74
C ARG A 27 -20.85 38.98 -60.83
N ASN A 28 -20.38 37.75 -60.63
CA ASN A 28 -21.04 36.74 -59.81
C ASN A 28 -20.51 36.67 -58.36
N GLY A 29 -19.62 37.59 -57.98
CA GLY A 29 -19.13 37.67 -56.61
C GLY A 29 -18.25 36.47 -56.21
N TRP A 30 -18.32 36.11 -54.93
CA TRP A 30 -17.51 35.04 -54.35
C TRP A 30 -18.30 33.74 -54.39
N ASP A 31 -17.65 32.65 -54.80
CA ASP A 31 -18.22 31.30 -54.74
C ASP A 31 -18.24 30.83 -53.27
N PRO A 32 -19.43 30.69 -52.64
CA PRO A 32 -19.55 30.37 -51.22
C PRO A 32 -18.87 29.04 -50.84
N LEU A 33 -19.03 28.01 -51.67
CA LEU A 33 -18.51 26.67 -51.37
C LEU A 33 -16.99 26.64 -51.47
N ALA A 34 -16.42 27.21 -52.54
CA ALA A 34 -14.97 27.29 -52.70
C ALA A 34 -14.30 28.05 -51.55
N CYS A 35 -14.95 29.11 -51.05
CA CYS A 35 -14.42 29.89 -49.93
C CYS A 35 -14.48 29.13 -48.60
N ILE A 36 -15.53 28.35 -48.35
CA ILE A 36 -15.64 27.50 -47.15
C ILE A 36 -14.53 26.45 -47.16
N HIS A 37 -14.33 25.75 -48.28
CA HIS A 37 -13.27 24.76 -48.39
C HIS A 37 -11.89 25.37 -48.18
N ALA A 38 -11.61 26.51 -48.84
CA ALA A 38 -10.33 27.20 -48.71
C ALA A 38 -10.08 27.70 -47.27
N TYR A 39 -11.11 28.23 -46.61
CA TYR A 39 -11.01 28.68 -45.22
C TYR A 39 -10.79 27.52 -44.24
N ASN A 40 -11.45 26.38 -44.43
CA ASN A 40 -11.23 25.20 -43.60
C ASN A 40 -9.81 24.65 -43.75
N THR A 41 -9.27 24.65 -44.96
CA THR A 41 -7.86 24.27 -45.21
C THR A 41 -6.90 25.24 -44.52
N TYR A 42 -7.18 26.56 -44.59
CA TYR A 42 -6.41 27.56 -43.86
C TYR A 42 -6.46 27.34 -42.34
N LEU A 43 -7.64 27.07 -41.77
CA LEU A 43 -7.80 26.81 -40.33
C LEU A 43 -7.05 25.56 -39.87
N LYS A 44 -7.08 24.49 -40.67
CA LYS A 44 -6.31 23.27 -40.40
C LYS A 44 -4.82 23.58 -40.40
N ARG A 45 -4.34 24.32 -41.40
CA ARG A 45 -2.93 24.71 -41.50
C ARG A 45 -2.47 25.71 -40.42
N SER A 46 -3.37 26.56 -39.93
CA SER A 46 -3.06 27.47 -38.82
C SER A 46 -3.06 26.77 -37.46
N LYS A 47 -3.88 25.71 -37.31
CA LYS A 47 -3.86 24.85 -36.12
C LYS A 47 -2.65 23.91 -36.09
N SER A 48 -2.16 23.49 -37.26
CA SER A 48 -0.91 22.72 -37.41
C SER A 48 0.36 23.59 -37.31
N GLY A 49 0.27 24.81 -36.79
CA GLY A 49 1.40 25.75 -36.62
C GLY A 49 2.45 25.33 -35.60
N SER A 50 2.33 24.14 -35.01
CA SER A 50 3.33 23.50 -34.16
C SER A 50 3.35 21.98 -34.33
N GLU A 51 3.07 21.45 -35.53
CA GLU A 51 3.38 20.06 -35.84
C GLU A 51 4.88 19.97 -36.20
N LYS A 52 5.70 19.80 -35.16
CA LYS A 52 6.88 18.94 -35.31
C LYS A 52 6.36 17.54 -35.67
N PRO A 53 7.09 16.77 -36.50
CA PRO A 53 6.66 15.41 -36.86
C PRO A 53 6.34 14.62 -35.59
N GLU A 54 5.20 13.94 -35.57
CA GLU A 54 4.81 13.01 -34.50
C GLU A 54 5.84 11.87 -34.46
N THR A 55 6.85 12.03 -33.61
CA THR A 55 7.74 10.96 -33.18
C THR A 55 7.76 10.96 -31.67
N ASP A 56 7.31 9.85 -31.08
CA ASP A 56 7.67 9.23 -29.78
C ASP A 56 7.55 10.02 -28.46
N ASP A 57 7.65 11.35 -28.45
CA ASP A 57 7.82 12.15 -27.22
C ASP A 57 6.61 12.06 -26.25
N ASN A 58 5.39 11.84 -26.75
CA ASN A 58 4.19 11.72 -25.92
C ASN A 58 4.07 10.37 -25.22
N GLU A 59 4.59 9.29 -25.83
CA GLU A 59 4.56 7.96 -25.21
C GLU A 59 5.61 7.92 -24.10
N GLU A 60 6.82 8.43 -24.36
CA GLU A 60 7.91 8.50 -23.38
C GLU A 60 7.51 9.29 -22.12
N GLU A 61 6.89 10.48 -22.26
CA GLU A 61 6.37 11.24 -21.12
C GLU A 61 5.27 10.53 -20.32
N THR A 62 4.48 9.67 -20.96
CA THR A 62 3.46 8.86 -20.27
C THR A 62 4.06 7.67 -19.55
N PHE A 63 5.04 6.99 -20.16
CA PHE A 63 5.78 5.91 -19.52
C PHE A 63 6.56 6.41 -18.29
N GLU A 64 7.21 7.58 -18.37
CA GLU A 64 7.91 8.18 -17.24
C GLU A 64 6.98 8.56 -16.08
N LYS A 65 5.72 8.91 -16.36
CA LYS A 65 4.72 9.22 -15.33
C LYS A 65 4.25 7.94 -14.65
N ILE A 66 3.94 6.91 -15.43
CA ILE A 66 3.54 5.59 -14.93
C ILE A 66 4.66 4.98 -14.07
N GLU A 67 5.92 5.03 -14.54
CA GLU A 67 7.06 4.50 -13.81
C GLU A 67 7.29 5.25 -12.48
N ARG A 68 7.08 6.57 -12.45
CA ARG A 68 7.14 7.36 -11.21
C ARG A 68 6.03 7.00 -10.24
N GLU A 69 4.81 6.80 -10.72
CA GLU A 69 3.69 6.39 -9.87
C GLU A 69 3.93 5.00 -9.28
N LEU A 70 4.40 4.05 -10.08
CA LEU A 70 4.72 2.69 -9.64
C LEU A 70 5.84 2.69 -8.58
N LYS A 71 6.91 3.46 -8.80
CA LYS A 71 7.98 3.66 -7.79
C LYS A 71 7.49 4.31 -6.50
N LEU A 72 6.48 5.19 -6.56
CA LEU A 72 5.88 5.79 -5.37
C LEU A 72 5.02 4.79 -4.61
N GLU A 73 4.30 3.93 -5.32
CA GLU A 73 3.49 2.86 -4.76
C GLU A 73 4.37 1.81 -4.07
N GLU A 74 5.41 1.32 -4.74
CA GLU A 74 6.42 0.43 -4.15
C GLU A 74 7.05 1.01 -2.88
N ARG A 75 7.38 2.31 -2.89
CA ARG A 75 7.92 2.99 -1.70
C ARG A 75 6.90 3.05 -0.56
N ARG A 76 5.62 3.25 -0.86
CA ARG A 76 4.55 3.26 0.16
C ARG A 76 4.36 1.88 0.77
N GLU A 77 4.33 0.84 -0.06
CA GLU A 77 4.24 -0.55 0.40
C GLU A 77 5.44 -0.93 1.25
N LYS A 78 6.67 -0.61 0.79
CA LYS A 78 7.90 -0.85 1.56
C LYS A 78 7.88 -0.11 2.90
N LEU A 79 7.36 1.11 2.96
CA LEU A 79 7.24 1.87 4.20
C LEU A 79 6.20 1.24 5.15
N ALA A 80 5.06 0.79 4.63
CA ALA A 80 4.03 0.09 5.40
C ALA A 80 4.56 -1.22 5.97
N MET A 81 5.27 -2.00 5.15
CA MET A 81 5.96 -3.21 5.54
C MET A 81 7.03 -2.94 6.61
N MET A 82 7.88 -1.92 6.45
CA MET A 82 8.88 -1.56 7.46
C MET A 82 8.24 -1.15 8.79
N ARG A 83 7.06 -0.51 8.76
CA ARG A 83 6.30 -0.18 9.97
C ARG A 83 5.74 -1.44 10.64
N ALA A 84 5.16 -2.36 9.88
CA ALA A 84 4.70 -3.65 10.41
C ALA A 84 5.86 -4.47 10.99
N LYS A 85 6.99 -4.51 10.27
CA LYS A 85 8.24 -5.12 10.73
C LYS A 85 8.70 -4.48 12.05
N ARG A 86 8.74 -3.16 12.13
CA ARG A 86 9.14 -2.47 13.36
C ARG A 86 8.24 -2.81 14.55
N VAL A 87 6.92 -2.90 14.35
CA VAL A 87 5.96 -3.32 15.38
C VAL A 87 6.21 -4.77 15.84
N LEU A 88 6.57 -5.66 14.91
CA LEU A 88 6.97 -7.05 15.19
C LEU A 88 8.28 -7.11 16.00
N PHE A 89 9.31 -6.37 15.57
CA PHE A 89 10.66 -6.42 16.13
C PHE A 89 10.88 -5.58 17.41
N GLU A 90 10.01 -4.60 17.71
CA GLU A 90 10.07 -3.79 18.95
C GLU A 90 9.67 -4.59 20.22
N LYS A 91 9.60 -5.93 20.15
CA LYS A 91 9.32 -6.87 21.25
C LYS A 91 7.88 -6.80 21.80
N SER A 92 6.94 -6.33 20.98
CA SER A 92 5.51 -6.27 21.31
C SER A 92 4.79 -7.61 21.17
N TYR A 93 5.41 -8.59 20.50
CA TYR A 93 4.86 -9.93 20.29
C TYR A 93 5.86 -10.95 20.83
N ALA A 94 5.55 -11.56 21.98
CA ALA A 94 6.17 -12.83 22.34
C ALA A 94 5.48 -13.94 21.53
N PRO A 95 6.21 -14.96 21.06
CA PRO A 95 5.58 -16.13 20.44
C PRO A 95 4.47 -16.63 21.37
N ILE A 96 3.28 -16.90 20.82
CA ILE A 96 2.15 -17.40 21.64
C ILE A 96 2.59 -18.59 22.47
N ASP A 97 3.36 -19.49 21.89
CA ASP A 97 3.85 -20.69 22.56
C ASP A 97 4.63 -20.35 23.84
N LEU A 98 5.42 -19.27 23.80
CA LEU A 98 6.14 -18.79 24.99
C LEU A 98 5.18 -18.20 26.04
N ILE A 99 4.14 -17.49 25.61
CA ILE A 99 3.12 -16.95 26.52
C ILE A 99 2.32 -18.09 27.17
N VAL A 100 1.92 -19.08 26.39
CA VAL A 100 1.17 -20.26 26.86
C VAL A 100 2.02 -21.09 27.81
N ASP A 101 3.26 -21.42 27.45
CA ASP A 101 4.18 -22.17 28.31
C ASP A 101 4.47 -21.43 29.62
N THR A 102 4.73 -20.12 29.57
CA THR A 102 4.95 -19.34 30.79
C THR A 102 3.72 -19.28 31.69
N LEU A 103 2.51 -19.14 31.11
CA LEU A 103 1.26 -19.16 31.87
C LEU A 103 1.02 -20.54 32.51
N GLU A 104 1.24 -21.62 31.77
CA GLU A 104 1.10 -23.00 32.25
C GLU A 104 2.06 -23.28 33.41
N GLN A 105 3.32 -22.84 33.29
CA GLN A 105 4.30 -22.97 34.38
C GLN A 105 3.88 -22.20 35.64
N VAL A 106 3.32 -21.00 35.49
CA VAL A 106 2.82 -20.20 36.61
C VAL A 106 1.63 -20.88 37.27
N CYS A 107 0.60 -21.27 36.49
CA CYS A 107 -0.59 -21.95 37.00
C CYS A 107 -0.22 -23.25 37.74
N THR A 108 0.67 -24.05 37.17
CA THR A 108 1.15 -25.30 37.79
C THR A 108 1.85 -25.04 39.13
N ARG A 109 2.72 -24.02 39.19
CA ARG A 109 3.44 -23.66 40.42
C ARG A 109 2.49 -23.12 41.48
N VAL A 110 1.52 -22.30 41.10
CA VAL A 110 0.47 -21.78 42.00
C VAL A 110 -0.35 -22.95 42.56
N GLY A 111 -0.82 -23.86 41.71
CA GLY A 111 -1.59 -25.03 42.14
C GLY A 111 -0.84 -25.88 43.14
N THR A 112 0.43 -26.22 42.86
CA THR A 112 1.29 -26.97 43.78
C THR A 112 1.47 -26.25 45.14
N ARG A 113 1.52 -24.92 45.14
CA ARG A 113 1.64 -24.14 46.38
C ARG A 113 0.34 -24.14 47.18
N LEU A 114 -0.81 -24.06 46.52
CA LEU A 114 -2.12 -24.14 47.16
C LEU A 114 -2.38 -25.54 47.75
N ASP A 115 -2.06 -26.61 47.01
CA ASP A 115 -2.20 -27.99 47.50
C ASP A 115 -1.37 -28.24 48.76
N THR A 116 -0.18 -27.64 48.83
CA THR A 116 0.71 -27.77 50.00
C THR A 116 0.41 -26.76 51.10
N LEU A 117 -0.49 -25.79 50.88
CA LEU A 117 -0.83 -24.76 51.86
C LEU A 117 -1.56 -25.35 53.05
N LEU A 118 -2.61 -26.14 52.82
CA LEU A 118 -3.44 -26.71 53.88
C LEU A 118 -2.64 -27.65 54.82
N PRO A 119 -1.81 -28.58 54.32
CA PRO A 119 -0.91 -29.36 55.18
C PRO A 119 0.04 -28.51 56.03
N LYS A 120 0.62 -27.45 55.45
CA LYS A 120 1.49 -26.52 56.20
C LYS A 120 0.73 -25.75 57.27
N LEU A 121 -0.51 -25.34 56.98
CA LEU A 121 -1.37 -24.64 57.93
C LEU A 121 -1.76 -25.55 59.10
N LYS A 122 -2.13 -26.81 58.82
CA LYS A 122 -2.43 -27.82 59.86
C LYS A 122 -1.21 -28.12 60.74
N ASN A 123 0.00 -28.10 60.17
CA ASN A 123 1.24 -28.24 60.94
C ASN A 123 1.53 -27.02 61.85
N ALA A 124 1.23 -25.81 61.38
CA ALA A 124 1.44 -24.58 62.14
C ALA A 124 0.32 -24.31 63.17
N TRP A 125 -0.90 -24.77 62.89
CA TRP A 125 -2.08 -24.65 63.73
C TRP A 125 -2.71 -26.05 63.93
N SER A 126 -2.19 -26.76 64.92
CA SER A 126 -2.51 -28.16 65.19
C SER A 126 -3.94 -28.40 65.72
N ASP A 127 -4.55 -27.37 66.31
CA ASP A 127 -5.92 -27.41 66.87
C ASP A 127 -6.89 -26.60 66.01
N MET A 128 -6.77 -26.75 64.69
CA MET A 128 -7.62 -26.08 63.72
C MET A 128 -9.03 -26.68 63.74
N PRO A 129 -10.09 -25.86 63.91
CA PRO A 129 -11.47 -26.33 63.85
C PRO A 129 -11.76 -26.98 62.47
N PRO A 130 -12.56 -28.05 62.43
CA PRO A 130 -12.92 -28.72 61.17
C PRO A 130 -13.66 -27.78 60.20
N GLU A 131 -14.48 -26.87 60.73
CA GLU A 131 -15.17 -25.84 59.95
C GLU A 131 -14.20 -24.93 59.19
N ALA A 132 -13.05 -24.59 59.80
CA ALA A 132 -12.03 -23.78 59.14
C ALA A 132 -11.31 -24.56 58.04
N VAL A 133 -11.11 -25.88 58.21
CA VAL A 133 -10.55 -26.76 57.18
C VAL A 133 -11.47 -26.82 55.96
N GLU A 134 -12.77 -27.02 56.17
CA GLU A 134 -13.76 -27.08 55.08
C GLU A 134 -13.81 -25.77 54.29
N VAL A 135 -13.80 -24.62 54.98
CA VAL A 135 -13.76 -23.30 54.33
C VAL A 135 -12.48 -23.13 53.51
N LEU A 136 -11.32 -23.54 54.04
CA LEU A 136 -10.05 -23.44 53.33
C LEU A 136 -10.01 -24.36 52.10
N GLU A 137 -10.51 -25.58 52.20
CA GLU A 137 -10.61 -26.51 51.07
C GLU A 137 -11.51 -25.95 49.96
N ALA A 138 -12.67 -25.37 50.34
CA ALA A 138 -13.57 -24.72 49.39
C ALA A 138 -12.92 -23.52 48.68
N VAL A 139 -12.19 -22.68 49.42
CA VAL A 139 -11.48 -21.52 48.84
C VAL A 139 -10.34 -21.96 47.95
N ILE A 140 -9.55 -22.96 48.35
CA ILE A 140 -8.46 -23.50 47.53
C ILE A 140 -9.02 -24.05 46.21
N ALA A 141 -10.11 -24.81 46.27
CA ALA A 141 -10.76 -25.34 45.08
C ALA A 141 -11.30 -24.23 44.16
N ALA A 142 -11.90 -23.18 44.71
CA ALA A 142 -12.36 -22.02 43.93
C ALA A 142 -11.20 -21.33 43.20
N VAL A 143 -10.08 -21.07 43.89
CA VAL A 143 -8.90 -20.43 43.29
C VAL A 143 -8.27 -21.31 42.21
N LEU A 144 -8.19 -22.63 42.42
CA LEU A 144 -7.69 -23.57 41.41
C LEU A 144 -8.55 -23.56 40.13
N ASN A 145 -9.88 -23.52 40.28
CA ASN A 145 -10.79 -23.43 39.15
C ASN A 145 -10.64 -22.11 38.40
N GLU A 146 -10.55 -20.98 39.11
CA GLU A 146 -10.30 -19.67 38.50
C GLU A 146 -8.97 -19.64 37.74
N CYS A 147 -7.92 -20.28 38.28
CA CYS A 147 -6.63 -20.39 37.61
C CYS A 147 -6.66 -21.30 36.36
N ALA A 148 -7.50 -22.33 36.35
CA ALA A 148 -7.67 -23.22 35.20
C ALA A 148 -8.39 -22.55 34.03
N ASP A 149 -9.23 -21.55 34.32
CA ASP A 149 -9.99 -20.80 33.31
C ASP A 149 -9.20 -19.63 32.69
N VAL A 150 -7.98 -19.36 33.17
CA VAL A 150 -7.15 -18.28 32.59
C VAL A 150 -6.63 -18.70 31.23
N GLN A 151 -7.12 -18.02 30.18
CA GLN A 151 -6.64 -18.19 28.81
C GLN A 151 -6.15 -16.85 28.23
N PRO A 152 -5.12 -16.84 27.36
CA PRO A 152 -4.74 -15.63 26.66
C PRO A 152 -5.89 -15.16 25.75
N ASN A 153 -6.12 -13.86 25.69
CA ASN A 153 -7.08 -13.29 24.76
C ASN A 153 -6.45 -13.17 23.37
N PHE A 154 -6.91 -14.02 22.44
CA PHE A 154 -6.41 -14.06 21.05
C PHE A 154 -7.20 -13.17 20.07
N SER A 155 -8.14 -12.34 20.53
CA SER A 155 -8.98 -11.52 19.63
C SER A 155 -8.21 -10.60 18.69
N ASP A 156 -7.06 -10.09 19.15
CA ASP A 156 -6.17 -9.22 18.36
C ASP A 156 -4.90 -9.96 17.85
N TYR A 157 -4.84 -11.29 18.00
CA TYR A 157 -3.70 -12.08 17.53
C TYR A 157 -3.82 -12.38 16.03
N ILE A 158 -2.75 -12.09 15.30
CA ILE A 158 -2.59 -12.45 13.90
C ILE A 158 -1.64 -13.64 13.87
N ASP A 159 -2.15 -14.79 13.43
CA ASP A 159 -1.36 -16.01 13.30
C ASP A 159 -0.32 -15.83 12.20
N GLY A 160 0.92 -15.58 12.60
CA GLY A 160 2.09 -15.50 11.75
C GLY A 160 3.11 -16.47 12.31
N ASP A 161 3.50 -17.44 11.48
CA ASP A 161 4.52 -18.42 11.82
C ASP A 161 5.83 -17.71 12.22
N PRO A 162 6.36 -17.94 13.44
CA PRO A 162 7.59 -17.30 13.89
C PRO A 162 8.84 -17.78 13.15
N ASP A 163 8.80 -18.96 12.50
CA ASP A 163 9.91 -19.56 11.77
C ASP A 163 9.83 -19.31 10.25
N GLU A 164 8.64 -19.10 9.70
CA GLU A 164 8.49 -18.52 8.37
C GLU A 164 8.57 -16.99 8.47
N GLY A 165 9.81 -16.51 8.58
CA GLY A 165 10.14 -15.18 8.08
C GLY A 165 9.48 -15.02 6.70
N PRO A 166 8.77 -13.90 6.43
CA PRO A 166 8.06 -13.77 5.16
C PRO A 166 8.97 -14.10 3.99
N ALA A 167 8.54 -14.88 3.00
CA ALA A 167 9.38 -15.39 1.91
C ALA A 167 10.17 -14.32 1.10
N TRP A 168 9.86 -13.03 1.29
CA TRP A 168 10.60 -11.90 0.74
C TRP A 168 11.81 -11.46 1.58
N LEU A 169 11.97 -11.97 2.80
CA LEU A 169 13.09 -11.68 3.71
C LEU A 169 14.35 -12.46 3.31
N ASP A 170 14.19 -13.57 2.58
CA ASP A 170 15.27 -14.41 2.03
C ASP A 170 15.74 -13.93 0.63
N GLY A 171 15.40 -12.71 0.23
CA GLY A 171 15.71 -12.16 -1.09
C GLY A 171 17.08 -11.50 -1.21
N ASP A 172 17.95 -12.13 -2.01
CA ASP A 172 19.00 -11.54 -2.86
C ASP A 172 20.42 -11.30 -2.30
N GLU A 173 20.96 -12.17 -1.45
CA GLU A 173 22.41 -12.21 -1.16
C GLU A 173 23.21 -13.20 -2.04
N GLU A 174 22.77 -13.50 -3.27
CA GLU A 174 23.59 -14.35 -4.16
C GLU A 174 23.42 -14.00 -5.66
N SER A 175 23.64 -12.73 -6.05
CA SER A 175 23.83 -12.41 -7.48
C SER A 175 24.65 -11.15 -7.78
N THR A 176 25.68 -10.85 -6.99
CA THR A 176 26.63 -9.76 -7.32
C THR A 176 28.09 -10.17 -7.19
N ALA A 177 28.42 -11.44 -7.46
CA ALA A 177 29.80 -11.90 -7.43
C ALA A 177 30.12 -12.91 -8.53
N ASP A 178 29.83 -12.62 -9.81
CA ASP A 178 30.71 -13.05 -10.92
C ASP A 178 30.32 -12.43 -12.28
N GLN A 179 30.57 -11.14 -12.49
CA GLN A 179 30.80 -10.61 -13.85
C GLN A 179 31.95 -9.60 -13.81
N GLY A 180 33.11 -10.09 -13.37
CA GLY A 180 34.39 -9.41 -13.52
C GLY A 180 34.98 -9.71 -14.89
N ILE A 181 34.81 -8.78 -15.82
CA ILE A 181 35.46 -8.71 -17.12
C ILE A 181 36.98 -8.95 -16.98
N GLY A 182 37.49 -10.00 -17.62
CA GLY A 182 38.92 -10.26 -17.79
C GLY A 182 39.28 -10.36 -19.28
N MET A 183 39.58 -9.21 -19.89
CA MET A 183 40.36 -9.16 -21.12
C MET A 183 41.82 -9.52 -20.82
N GLY A 184 42.45 -10.34 -21.67
CA GLY A 184 43.91 -10.37 -21.78
C GLY A 184 44.49 -11.63 -22.43
N GLY A 185 45.30 -11.42 -23.47
CA GLY A 185 46.42 -12.31 -23.85
C GLY A 185 46.23 -13.12 -25.11
#